data_AF-A0A358HQ39-F1
#
_entry.id   AF-A0A358HQ39-F1
#
_cell.length_a   1.000
_cell.length_b   1.000
_cell.length_c   1.000
_cell.angle_alpha   90.00
_cell.angle_beta   90.00
_cell.angle_gamma   90.00
#
_symmetry.space_group_name_H-M   'P 1'
#
loop_
_entity.id
_entity.type
_entity.pdbx_description
1 polymer ?
#
loop_
_entity_poly.entity_id
_entity_poly.type
_entity_poly.pdbx_seq_one_letter_code
_entity_poly.pdbx_strand_id
1 'polypeptide(L)'
;PVVAGSVIRARPVGVLIMEDEAGQDEKLICVPHDKIDPYYTDIKSHEDLPQIFRDQIQHFFERYKDLEKGKWVKVTGWEGAEKAASLIEEGVTRLAK
;
A
#
# COMPACT_ATOMS: atom_id res chain seq x y z
N PRO A 1 12.36 -3.37 -10.50
CA PRO A 1 12.00 -4.56 -9.69
C PRO A 1 13.06 -4.81 -8.61
N VAL A 2 12.66 -5.34 -7.46
CA VAL A 2 13.57 -5.66 -6.35
C VAL A 2 13.65 -7.19 -6.20
N VAL A 3 14.84 -7.72 -5.87
CA VAL A 3 15.08 -9.16 -5.71
C VAL A 3 14.31 -9.69 -4.50
N ALA A 4 13.61 -10.82 -4.65
CA ALA A 4 12.86 -11.46 -3.56
C ALA A 4 13.77 -11.75 -2.35
N GLY A 5 13.28 -11.45 -1.15
CA GLY A 5 14.03 -11.59 0.11
C GLY A 5 14.95 -10.40 0.47
N SER A 6 15.05 -9.37 -0.38
CA SER A 6 15.81 -8.16 -0.07
C SER A 6 15.06 -7.23 0.88
N VAL A 7 15.79 -6.36 1.58
CA VAL A 7 15.24 -5.29 2.43
C VAL A 7 15.59 -3.93 1.83
N ILE A 8 14.60 -3.04 1.74
CA ILE A 8 14.76 -1.67 1.29
C ILE A 8 14.19 -0.70 2.33
N ARG A 9 14.91 0.39 2.61
CA ARG A 9 14.37 1.47 3.43
C ARG A 9 13.37 2.25 2.58
N ALA A 10 12.11 2.26 3.01
CA ALA A 10 11.03 2.94 2.31
C ALA A 10 10.35 3.97 3.22
N ARG A 11 9.60 4.89 2.60
CA ARG A 11 8.72 5.85 3.28
C ARG A 11 7.28 5.72 2.75
N PRO A 12 6.26 5.76 3.61
CA PRO A 12 4.88 5.69 3.19
C PRO A 12 4.44 6.97 2.48
N VAL A 13 3.63 6.84 1.43
CA VAL A 13 3.01 7.95 0.69
C VAL A 13 1.48 7.86 0.66
N GLY A 14 0.93 6.72 1.06
CA GLY A 14 -0.50 6.52 1.22
C GLY A 14 -0.82 5.09 1.59
N VAL A 15 -2.11 4.76 1.57
CA VAL A 15 -2.60 3.42 1.84
C VAL A 15 -3.85 3.16 1.03
N LEU A 16 -3.95 1.97 0.46
CA LEU A 16 -5.16 1.46 -0.16
C LEU A 16 -5.97 0.74 0.92
N ILE A 17 -7.14 1.27 1.25
CA ILE A 17 -8.06 0.64 2.19
C ILE A 17 -8.89 -0.38 1.42
N MET A 18 -8.85 -1.63 1.88
CA MET A 18 -9.63 -2.71 1.31
C MET A 18 -10.06 -3.70 2.39
N GLU A 19 -11.09 -4.46 2.07
CA GLU A 19 -11.62 -5.54 2.87
C GLU A 19 -11.62 -6.81 2.01
N ASP A 20 -11.33 -7.95 2.63
CA ASP A 20 -11.40 -9.26 2.01
C ASP A 20 -12.17 -10.25 2.89
N GLU A 21 -12.20 -11.53 2.49
CA GLU A 21 -12.92 -12.57 3.23
C GLU A 21 -12.51 -12.75 4.70
N ALA A 22 -11.32 -12.26 5.09
CA ALA A 22 -10.79 -12.33 6.45
C ALA A 22 -10.96 -11.01 7.24
N GLY A 23 -11.49 -9.95 6.62
CA GLY A 23 -11.75 -8.66 7.24
C GLY A 23 -10.97 -7.50 6.61
N GLN A 24 -10.59 -6.52 7.43
CA GLN A 24 -9.82 -5.35 6.97
C GLN A 24 -8.41 -5.77 6.53
N ASP A 25 -7.98 -5.29 5.37
CA ASP A 25 -6.69 -5.63 4.77
C ASP A 25 -6.04 -4.45 4.07
N GLU A 26 -5.57 -3.45 4.83
CA GLU A 26 -4.96 -2.25 4.27
C GLU A 26 -3.60 -2.52 3.62
N LYS A 27 -3.37 -1.95 2.42
CA LYS A 27 -2.08 -2.04 1.71
C LYS A 27 -1.36 -0.70 1.74
N LEU A 28 -0.27 -0.63 2.50
CA LEU A 28 0.60 0.55 2.50
C LEU A 28 1.25 0.75 1.12
N ILE A 29 1.23 1.99 0.65
CA ILE A 29 1.91 2.40 -0.57
C ILE A 29 3.14 3.21 -0.15
N CYS A 30 4.30 2.70 -0.53
CA CYS A 30 5.59 3.25 -0.13
C CYS A 30 6.48 3.47 -1.33
N VAL A 31 7.39 4.43 -1.21
CA VAL A 31 8.48 4.66 -2.17
C VAL A 31 9.82 4.49 -1.45
N PRO A 32 10.92 4.18 -2.17
CA PRO A 32 12.26 4.17 -1.58
C PRO A 32 12.56 5.49 -0.88
N HIS A 33 13.32 5.43 0.22
CA HIS A 33 13.84 6.64 0.86
C HIS A 33 14.73 7.42 -0.11
N ASP A 34 14.69 8.75 -0.11
CA ASP A 34 15.33 9.59 -1.14
C ASP A 34 16.85 9.36 -1.31
N LYS A 35 17.54 8.97 -0.23
CA LYS A 35 18.95 8.53 -0.25
C LYS A 35 19.23 7.24 -1.05
N ILE A 36 18.22 6.41 -1.28
CA ILE A 36 18.30 5.16 -2.06
C ILE A 36 17.98 5.45 -3.51
N ASP A 37 16.93 6.21 -3.77
CA ASP A 37 16.53 6.57 -5.12
C ASP A 37 15.91 7.98 -5.15
N PRO A 38 16.60 8.98 -5.73
CA PRO A 38 16.10 10.35 -5.80
C PRO A 38 14.94 10.51 -6.80
N TYR A 39 14.66 9.50 -7.64
CA TYR A 39 13.54 9.52 -8.60
C TYR A 39 12.20 9.81 -7.91
N TYR A 40 12.01 9.31 -6.69
CA TYR A 40 10.76 9.43 -5.95
C TYR A 40 10.68 10.65 -5.03
N THR A 41 11.69 11.52 -5.00
CA THR A 41 11.80 12.63 -4.03
C THR A 41 10.54 13.50 -3.98
N ASP A 42 9.94 13.78 -5.14
CA ASP A 42 8.75 14.63 -5.24
C ASP A 42 7.43 13.91 -4.95
N ILE A 43 7.44 12.58 -4.82
CA ILE A 43 6.26 11.78 -4.49
C ILE A 43 6.07 11.79 -2.97
N LYS A 44 5.24 12.68 -2.43
CA LYS A 44 4.98 12.83 -0.99
C LYS A 44 3.63 12.24 -0.58
N SER A 45 2.69 12.19 -1.52
CA SER A 45 1.36 11.58 -1.42
C SER A 45 1.19 10.54 -2.52
N HIS A 46 0.29 9.58 -2.31
CA HIS A 46 -0.19 8.70 -3.38
C HIS A 46 -0.81 9.50 -4.53
N GLU A 47 -1.32 10.71 -4.28
CA GLU A 47 -1.85 11.62 -5.31
C GLU A 47 -0.78 12.19 -6.25
N ASP A 48 0.49 12.17 -5.85
CA ASP A 48 1.61 12.55 -6.71
C ASP A 48 1.94 11.45 -7.74
N LEU A 49 1.38 10.25 -7.56
CA LEU A 49 1.47 9.17 -8.54
C LEU A 49 0.47 9.42 -9.68
N PRO A 50 0.81 9.04 -10.94
CA PRO A 50 -0.14 9.13 -12.05
C PRO A 50 -1.47 8.43 -11.73
N GLN A 51 -2.60 9.09 -12.03
CA GLN A 51 -3.93 8.53 -11.78
C GLN A 51 -4.08 7.11 -12.34
N ILE A 52 -3.67 6.91 -13.59
CA ILE A 52 -3.74 5.60 -14.25
C ILE A 52 -2.98 4.51 -13.49
N PHE A 53 -1.88 4.86 -12.82
CA PHE A 53 -1.10 3.91 -12.03
C PHE A 53 -1.84 3.53 -10.75
N ARG A 54 -2.51 4.48 -10.10
CA ARG A 54 -3.41 4.21 -8.96
C ARG A 54 -4.58 3.33 -9.39
N ASP A 55 -5.21 3.64 -10.51
CA ASP A 55 -6.33 2.85 -11.06
C ASP A 55 -5.90 1.41 -11.38
N GLN A 56 -4.69 1.22 -11.93
CA GLN A 56 -4.12 -0.11 -12.19
C GLN A 56 -3.91 -0.92 -10.90
N ILE A 57 -3.39 -0.30 -9.84
CA ILE A 57 -3.22 -0.94 -8.53
C ILE A 57 -4.57 -1.36 -7.96
N GLN A 58 -5.55 -0.44 -7.96
CA GLN A 58 -6.89 -0.73 -7.46
C GLN A 58 -7.54 -1.86 -8.26
N HIS A 59 -7.52 -1.78 -9.60
CA HIS A 59 -8.08 -2.80 -10.47
C HIS A 59 -7.43 -4.18 -10.25
N PHE A 60 -6.12 -4.22 -10.04
CA PHE A 60 -5.44 -5.47 -9.73
C PHE A 60 -6.00 -6.12 -8.46
N PHE A 61 -6.09 -5.37 -7.35
CA PHE A 61 -6.58 -5.92 -6.09
C PHE A 61 -8.05 -6.31 -6.14
N GLU A 62 -8.88 -5.56 -6.87
CA GLU A 62 -10.30 -5.90 -7.04
C GLU A 62 -10.53 -7.20 -7.82
N ARG A 63 -9.54 -7.67 -8.61
CA ARG A 63 -9.75 -8.77 -9.57
C ARG A 63 -8.85 -9.98 -9.37
N TYR A 64 -7.71 -9.86 -8.70
CA TYR A 64 -6.70 -10.95 -8.68
C TYR A 64 -7.21 -12.25 -8.05
N LYS A 65 -8.22 -12.16 -7.18
CA LYS A 65 -8.87 -13.29 -6.49
C LYS A 65 -10.15 -13.80 -7.18
N ASP A 66 -10.56 -13.25 -8.33
CA ASP A 66 -11.88 -13.54 -8.95
C ASP A 66 -12.12 -15.04 -9.23
N LEU A 67 -11.06 -15.80 -9.50
CA LEU A 67 -11.13 -17.24 -9.78
C LEU A 67 -10.86 -18.12 -8.55
N GLU A 68 -10.59 -17.52 -7.40
CA GLU A 68 -10.39 -18.24 -6.15
C GLU A 68 -11.73 -18.44 -5.43
N LYS A 69 -12.21 -19.68 -5.38
CA LYS A 69 -13.53 -20.01 -4.83
C LYS A 69 -13.67 -19.52 -3.39
N GLY A 70 -14.66 -18.64 -3.17
CA GLY A 70 -15.01 -18.12 -1.85
C GLY A 70 -14.17 -16.91 -1.40
N LYS A 71 -13.24 -16.44 -2.22
CA LYS A 71 -12.48 -15.21 -1.94
C LYS A 71 -13.08 -14.02 -2.66
N TRP A 72 -12.91 -12.84 -2.08
CA TRP A 72 -13.35 -11.58 -2.65
C TRP A 72 -12.47 -10.45 -2.13
N VAL A 73 -12.46 -9.33 -2.84
CA VAL A 73 -11.83 -8.10 -2.40
C VAL A 73 -12.77 -6.94 -2.69
N LYS A 74 -12.86 -6.01 -1.74
CA LYS A 74 -13.55 -4.73 -1.93
C LYS A 74 -12.60 -3.61 -1.55
N VAL A 75 -12.21 -2.82 -2.54
CA VAL A 75 -11.48 -1.57 -2.29
C VAL A 75 -12.48 -0.51 -1.83
N THR A 76 -12.20 0.14 -0.71
CA THR A 76 -13.04 1.22 -0.16
C THR A 76 -12.49 2.59 -0.51
N GLY A 77 -11.18 2.71 -0.73
CA GLY A 77 -10.58 3.94 -1.23
C GLY A 77 -9.09 4.07 -0.94
N TRP A 78 -8.56 5.24 -1.28
CA TRP A 78 -7.19 5.64 -0.96
C TRP A 78 -7.19 6.62 0.21
N GLU A 79 -6.20 6.50 1.08
CA GLU A 79 -5.96 7.41 2.19
C GLU A 79 -4.50 7.92 2.17
N GLY A 80 -4.29 9.06 2.82
CA GLY A 80 -3.01 9.79 2.80
C GLY A 80 -1.88 9.15 3.61
N ALA A 81 -0.68 9.74 3.49
CA ALA A 81 0.53 9.28 4.18
C ALA A 81 0.40 9.31 5.72
N GLU A 82 -0.40 10.23 6.27
CA GLU A 82 -0.67 10.30 7.72
C GLU A 82 -1.41 9.07 8.23
N LYS A 83 -2.47 8.65 7.52
CA LYS A 83 -3.20 7.42 7.86
C LYS A 83 -2.30 6.20 7.74
N ALA A 84 -1.47 6.15 6.69
CA ALA A 84 -0.47 5.11 6.50
C ALA A 84 0.51 5.04 7.67
N ALA A 85 1.01 6.18 8.16
CA ALA A 85 1.89 6.25 9.32
C ALA A 85 1.22 5.75 10.61
N SER A 86 -0.03 6.17 10.89
CA SER A 86 -0.81 5.68 12.03
C SER A 86 -0.94 4.16 12.03
N LEU A 87 -1.26 3.56 10.88
CA LEU A 87 -1.40 2.11 10.75
C LEU A 87 -0.08 1.36 11.01
N ILE A 88 1.06 1.94 10.62
CA ILE A 88 2.38 1.39 10.94
C ILE A 88 2.60 1.42 12.45
N GLU A 89 2.34 2.56 13.11
CA GLU A 89 2.51 2.71 14.56
C GLU A 89 1.60 1.76 15.36
N GLU A 90 0.34 1.61 14.94
CA GLU A 90 -0.62 0.66 15.51
C GLU A 90 -0.12 -0.78 15.37
N GLY A 91 0.40 -1.15 14.19
CA GLY A 91 0.98 -2.46 13.92
C GLY A 91 2.20 -2.75 14.81
N VAL A 92 3.13 -1.80 14.92
CA VAL A 92 4.31 -1.91 15.79
C VAL A 92 3.89 -2.03 17.26
N THR A 93 2.93 -1.22 17.70
CA THR A 93 2.42 -1.25 19.07
C THR A 93 1.76 -2.58 19.41
N ARG A 94 0.97 -3.14 18.49
CA ARG A 94 0.32 -4.44 18.66
C ARG A 94 1.33 -5.58 18.72
N LEU A 95 2.42 -5.52 17.95
CA LEU A 95 3.50 -6.51 17.98
C LEU A 95 4.29 -6.48 19.30
N ALA A 96 4.41 -5.31 19.93
CA ALA A 96 5.17 -5.13 21.17
C ALA A 96 4.44 -5.61 22.44
N LYS A 97 3.16 -6.01 22.33
CA LYS A 97 2.37 -6.62 23.41
C LYS A 97 2.52 -8.13 23.41
#